data_AF-A0AAN1WHG1-F1
#
_entry.id   AF-A0AAN1WHG1-F1
#
_cell.length_a   1.000
_cell.length_b   1.000
_cell.length_c   1.000
_cell.angle_alpha   90.00
_cell.angle_beta   90.00
_cell.angle_gamma   90.00
#
_symmetry.space_group_name_H-M   'P 1'
#
loop_
_entity.id
_entity.type
_entity.pdbx_description
1 polymer ?
#
loop_
_entity_poly.entity_id
_entity_poly.type
_entity_poly.pdbx_seq_one_letter_code
_entity_poly.pdbx_strand_id
1 'polypeptide(L)'
;MTVKVFKHDEWIEATLENLSQGDYISNGHATYLVCDMPFENENGKLEVPCVLPEPAPIIIQLGNSNDKYITMAMDLAGTSLRDFGDGTMMLCEFESGNTHVYSPRLTKPELELFCKDNIEKYQAFFDQYSDNDIFEGPVSMDRFW
;
A
#
# COMPACT_ATOMS: atom_id res chain seq x y z
N MET A 1 -14.59 -19.99 5.16
CA MET A 1 -14.26 -19.20 3.95
C MET A 1 -13.05 -18.35 4.29
N THR A 2 -12.04 -18.33 3.44
CA THR A 2 -10.82 -17.53 3.64
C THR A 2 -10.78 -16.36 2.67
N VAL A 3 -10.10 -15.30 3.06
CA VAL A 3 -9.85 -14.10 2.24
C VAL A 3 -8.38 -13.73 2.35
N LYS A 4 -7.83 -13.08 1.32
CA LYS A 4 -6.48 -12.52 1.39
C LYS A 4 -6.50 -11.23 2.20
N VAL A 5 -5.61 -11.10 3.16
CA VAL A 5 -5.44 -9.92 4.01
C VAL A 5 -4.03 -9.38 3.82
N PHE A 6 -3.91 -8.07 3.64
CA PHE A 6 -2.62 -7.40 3.49
C PHE A 6 -2.06 -7.10 4.88
N LYS A 7 -0.97 -7.78 5.24
CA LYS A 7 -0.27 -7.59 6.52
C LYS A 7 1.19 -7.29 6.23
N HIS A 8 1.70 -6.26 6.90
CA HIS A 8 3.03 -5.69 6.62
C HIS A 8 3.13 -5.32 5.14
N ASP A 9 3.81 -6.14 4.34
CA ASP A 9 4.04 -5.99 2.89
C ASP A 9 3.55 -7.19 2.06
N GLU A 10 2.76 -8.10 2.64
CA GLU A 10 2.33 -9.34 1.99
C GLU A 10 0.84 -9.63 2.11
N TRP A 11 0.32 -10.35 1.13
CA TRP A 11 -1.01 -10.94 1.16
C TRP A 11 -0.96 -12.32 1.82
N ILE A 12 -1.61 -12.46 2.97
CA ILE A 12 -1.75 -13.73 3.69
C ILE A 12 -3.20 -14.22 3.66
N GLU A 13 -3.41 -15.54 3.70
CA GLU A 13 -4.76 -16.08 3.85
C GLU A 13 -5.21 -16.01 5.31
N ALA A 14 -6.40 -15.46 5.55
CA ALA A 14 -7.04 -15.44 6.87
C ALA A 14 -8.51 -15.88 6.78
N THR A 15 -9.03 -16.39 7.89
CA THR A 15 -10.47 -16.61 8.05
C THR A 15 -11.18 -15.29 8.29
N LEU A 16 -12.43 -15.20 7.85
CA LEU A 16 -13.25 -13.99 8.02
C LEU A 16 -13.37 -13.57 9.50
N GLU A 17 -13.45 -14.52 10.43
CA GLU A 17 -13.54 -14.28 11.89
C GLU A 17 -12.31 -13.59 12.49
N ASN A 18 -11.15 -13.68 11.83
CA ASN A 18 -9.89 -13.10 12.31
C ASN A 18 -9.63 -11.71 11.73
N LEU A 19 -10.57 -11.16 10.96
CA LEU A 19 -10.44 -9.81 10.41
C LEU A 19 -10.67 -8.77 11.50
N SER A 20 -9.81 -7.74 11.49
CA SER A 20 -9.94 -6.58 12.37
C SER A 20 -10.25 -5.33 11.55
N GLN A 21 -10.89 -4.36 12.18
CA GLN A 21 -11.03 -3.02 11.62
C GLN A 21 -9.65 -2.46 11.23
N GLY A 22 -9.55 -1.87 10.04
CA GLY A 22 -8.29 -1.37 9.47
C GLY A 22 -7.57 -2.37 8.56
N ASP A 23 -8.03 -3.62 8.51
CA ASP A 23 -7.44 -4.62 7.61
C ASP A 23 -7.82 -4.35 6.16
N TYR A 24 -6.82 -4.43 5.27
CA TYR A 24 -7.05 -4.43 3.84
C TYR A 24 -7.23 -5.86 3.36
N ILE A 25 -8.31 -6.14 2.63
CA ILE A 25 -8.65 -7.47 2.13
C ILE A 25 -8.82 -7.46 0.62
N SER A 26 -8.48 -8.55 -0.06
CA SER A 26 -8.68 -8.71 -1.51
C SER A 26 -9.62 -9.88 -1.79
N ASN A 27 -10.61 -9.64 -2.64
CA ASN A 27 -11.48 -10.69 -3.19
C ASN A 27 -11.02 -11.16 -4.58
N GLY A 28 -9.82 -10.75 -5.03
CA GLY A 28 -9.27 -11.06 -6.35
C GLY A 28 -9.68 -10.09 -7.47
N HIS A 29 -10.66 -9.20 -7.22
CA HIS A 29 -11.06 -8.16 -8.18
C HIS A 29 -10.73 -6.76 -7.66
N ALA A 30 -10.89 -6.53 -6.37
CA ALA A 30 -10.59 -5.26 -5.73
C ALA A 30 -10.07 -5.46 -4.32
N THR A 31 -9.39 -4.42 -3.83
CA THR A 31 -8.95 -4.32 -2.45
C THR A 31 -9.96 -3.48 -1.67
N TYR A 32 -10.36 -3.95 -0.49
CA TYR A 32 -11.32 -3.30 0.39
C TYR A 32 -10.70 -3.04 1.77
N LEU A 33 -11.12 -1.97 2.43
CA LEU A 33 -10.79 -1.68 3.83
C LEU A 33 -11.91 -2.19 4.74
N VAL A 34 -11.57 -3.00 5.73
CA VAL A 34 -12.49 -3.48 6.76
C VAL A 34 -12.80 -2.33 7.71
N CYS A 35 -14.08 -1.96 7.80
CA CYS A 35 -14.54 -0.82 8.59
C CYS A 35 -14.96 -1.20 10.01
N ASP A 36 -15.34 -2.47 10.23
CA ASP A 36 -15.84 -2.97 11.51
C ASP A 36 -15.64 -4.49 11.61
N MET A 37 -15.87 -5.05 12.80
CA MET A 37 -15.76 -6.48 13.05
C MET A 37 -16.79 -7.28 12.22
N PRO A 38 -16.42 -8.49 11.76
CA PRO A 38 -17.37 -9.43 11.15
C PRO A 38 -18.56 -9.71 12.07
N PHE A 39 -19.77 -9.81 11.49
CA PHE A 39 -20.99 -10.12 12.24
C PHE A 39 -21.89 -11.09 11.47
N GLU A 40 -22.72 -11.85 12.19
CA GLU A 40 -23.70 -12.75 11.60
C GLU A 40 -25.00 -11.98 11.30
N ASN A 41 -25.47 -12.03 10.04
CA ASN A 41 -26.72 -11.39 9.64
C ASN A 41 -27.95 -12.21 10.03
N GLU A 42 -29.15 -11.66 9.80
CA GLU A 42 -30.43 -12.33 10.12
C GLU A 42 -30.64 -13.70 9.45
N ASN A 43 -29.87 -14.01 8.41
CA ASN A 43 -29.93 -15.27 7.66
C ASN A 43 -28.83 -16.27 8.08
N GLY A 44 -28.08 -15.99 9.14
CA GLY A 44 -26.99 -16.82 9.62
C GLY A 44 -25.73 -16.79 8.75
N LYS A 45 -25.57 -15.75 7.92
CA LYS A 45 -24.37 -15.56 7.09
C LYS A 45 -23.44 -14.54 7.74
N LEU A 46 -22.15 -14.84 7.71
CA LEU A 46 -21.12 -13.92 8.16
C LEU A 46 -20.92 -12.81 7.11
N GLU A 47 -21.08 -11.57 7.54
CA GLU A 47 -20.83 -10.36 6.75
C GLU A 47 -19.69 -9.56 7.36
N VAL A 48 -18.92 -8.90 6.50
CA VAL A 48 -17.80 -8.05 6.91
C VAL A 48 -18.03 -6.66 6.31
N PRO A 49 -18.30 -5.64 7.14
CA PRO A 49 -18.41 -4.26 6.67
C PRO A 49 -17.11 -3.79 6.03
N CYS A 50 -17.17 -3.47 4.74
CA CYS A 50 -16.01 -3.03 3.99
C CYS A 50 -16.33 -1.83 3.10
N VAL A 51 -15.33 -0.99 2.83
CA VAL A 51 -15.40 0.09 1.85
C VAL A 51 -14.31 -0.07 0.80
N LEU A 52 -14.56 0.45 -0.41
CA LEU A 52 -13.49 0.65 -1.38
C LEU A 52 -12.62 1.81 -0.86
N PRO A 53 -11.30 1.62 -0.69
CA PRO A 53 -10.41 2.70 -0.31
C PRO A 53 -10.46 3.76 -1.41
N GLU A 54 -10.71 5.02 -1.02
CA GLU A 54 -10.50 6.15 -1.93
C GLU A 54 -9.03 6.15 -2.40
N PRO A 55 -8.75 6.51 -3.66
CA PRO A 55 -7.39 6.74 -4.09
C PRO A 55 -6.74 7.79 -3.17
N ALA A 56 -5.48 7.56 -2.80
CA ALA A 56 -4.77 8.51 -1.96
C ALA A 56 -4.78 9.88 -2.65
N PRO A 57 -5.05 10.98 -1.92
CA PRO A 57 -5.01 12.30 -2.51
C PRO A 57 -3.62 12.54 -3.10
N ILE A 58 -3.57 13.16 -4.28
CA ILE A 58 -2.29 13.62 -4.86
C ILE A 58 -1.78 14.74 -3.94
N ILE A 59 -0.74 14.46 -3.15
CA ILE A 59 -0.12 15.45 -2.28
C ILE A 59 1.03 16.12 -3.04
N ILE A 60 0.82 17.37 -3.46
CA ILE A 60 1.89 18.20 -4.04
C ILE A 60 2.62 18.89 -2.88
N GLN A 61 3.79 18.36 -2.49
CA GLN A 61 4.62 18.98 -1.46
C GLN A 61 5.61 19.98 -2.07
N LEU A 62 5.32 21.28 -1.92
CA LEU A 62 6.24 22.35 -2.34
C LEU A 62 7.15 22.75 -1.17
N GLY A 63 8.40 22.27 -1.18
CA GLY A 63 9.49 22.84 -0.37
C GLY A 63 9.56 22.41 1.09
N ASN A 64 8.97 21.28 1.48
CA ASN A 64 9.14 20.73 2.84
C ASN A 64 10.31 19.73 2.86
N SER A 65 11.35 20.00 3.67
CA SER A 65 12.58 19.21 3.67
C SER A 65 12.51 17.88 4.43
N ASN A 66 11.48 17.69 5.25
CA ASN A 66 11.41 16.55 6.17
C ASN A 66 10.93 15.24 5.52
N ASP A 67 10.34 15.33 4.32
CA ASP A 67 9.82 14.20 3.55
C ASP A 67 10.54 14.09 2.19
N LYS A 68 11.77 14.60 2.14
CA LYS A 68 12.51 14.77 0.89
C LYS A 68 12.71 13.43 0.20
N TYR A 69 13.19 12.43 0.92
CA TYR A 69 13.54 11.14 0.34
C TYR A 69 12.32 10.26 0.07
N ILE A 70 11.27 10.35 0.89
CA ILE A 70 9.96 9.77 0.56
C ILE A 70 9.44 10.33 -0.76
N THR A 71 9.47 11.66 -0.92
CA THR A 71 8.99 12.33 -2.14
C THR A 71 9.82 11.91 -3.35
N MET A 72 11.15 11.90 -3.23
CA MET A 72 12.02 11.44 -4.33
C MET A 72 11.77 9.96 -4.68
N ALA A 73 11.57 9.08 -3.70
CA ALA A 73 11.28 7.67 -3.96
C ALA A 73 9.91 7.50 -4.64
N MET A 74 8.90 8.28 -4.25
CA MET A 74 7.60 8.32 -4.93
C MET A 74 7.74 8.71 -6.40
N ASP A 75 8.50 9.76 -6.70
CA ASP A 75 8.72 10.24 -8.07
C ASP A 75 9.46 9.20 -8.92
N LEU A 76 10.51 8.57 -8.37
CA LEU A 76 11.33 7.58 -9.07
C LEU A 76 10.62 6.25 -9.28
N ALA A 77 9.73 5.84 -8.37
CA ALA A 77 8.98 4.60 -8.48
C ALA A 77 7.59 4.76 -9.13
N GLY A 78 7.13 6.00 -9.35
CA GLY A 78 5.79 6.29 -9.85
C GLY A 78 4.68 5.80 -8.92
N THR A 79 4.84 5.99 -7.61
CA THR A 79 3.92 5.46 -6.58
C THR A 79 3.47 6.54 -5.59
N SER A 80 2.41 6.27 -4.84
CA SER A 80 1.89 7.12 -3.77
C SER A 80 2.26 6.61 -2.37
N LEU A 81 2.25 7.55 -1.41
CA LEU A 81 2.37 7.25 0.01
C LEU A 81 1.00 6.90 0.58
N ARG A 82 0.88 5.70 1.14
CA ARG A 82 -0.32 5.25 1.85
C ARG A 82 -0.14 5.37 3.35
N ASP A 83 -1.07 6.07 3.99
CA ASP A 83 -1.25 6.08 5.45
C ASP A 83 -2.25 4.98 5.84
N PHE A 84 -1.89 4.16 6.83
CA PHE A 84 -2.76 3.09 7.34
C PHE A 84 -3.60 3.51 8.55
N GLY A 85 -3.46 4.74 9.04
CA GLY A 85 -4.22 5.29 10.17
C GLY A 85 -3.74 4.84 11.55
N ASP A 86 -2.72 3.97 11.62
CA ASP A 86 -2.10 3.50 12.87
C ASP A 86 -0.74 4.15 13.15
N GLY A 87 -0.41 5.23 12.42
CA GLY A 87 0.87 5.94 12.51
C GLY A 87 1.98 5.36 11.64
N THR A 88 1.69 4.30 10.87
CA THR A 88 2.61 3.73 9.88
C THR A 88 2.17 4.04 8.45
N MET A 89 3.14 4.08 7.55
CA MET A 89 2.98 4.41 6.14
C MET A 89 3.78 3.45 5.26
N MET A 90 3.42 3.39 3.98
CA MET A 90 4.10 2.60 2.95
C MET A 90 3.99 3.27 1.58
N LEU A 91 5.04 3.16 0.78
CA LEU A 91 4.98 3.38 -0.67
C LEU A 91 4.37 2.16 -1.35
N CYS A 92 3.11 2.26 -1.78
CA CYS A 92 2.41 1.16 -2.44
C CYS A 92 1.20 1.62 -3.27
N GLU A 93 0.92 0.88 -4.33
CA GLU A 93 -0.30 1.00 -5.12
C GLU A 93 -1.17 -0.24 -5.00
N PHE A 94 -2.46 -0.05 -4.68
CA PHE A 94 -3.46 -1.10 -4.78
C PHE A 94 -4.15 -0.98 -6.13
N GLU A 95 -3.98 -1.98 -6.99
CA GLU A 95 -4.59 -1.99 -8.31
C GLU A 95 -5.20 -3.36 -8.60
N SER A 96 -6.49 -3.38 -8.95
CA SER A 96 -7.19 -4.57 -9.45
C SER A 96 -7.02 -5.84 -8.59
N GLY A 97 -6.96 -5.68 -7.26
CA GLY A 97 -6.82 -6.79 -6.31
C GLY A 97 -5.38 -7.28 -6.08
N ASN A 98 -4.38 -6.63 -6.71
CA ASN A 98 -2.95 -6.77 -6.45
C ASN A 98 -2.40 -5.53 -5.73
N THR A 99 -1.22 -5.68 -5.15
CA THR A 99 -0.48 -4.57 -4.55
C THR A 99 0.92 -4.54 -5.12
N HIS A 100 1.30 -3.38 -5.64
CA HIS A 100 2.69 -3.07 -5.92
C HIS A 100 3.28 -2.38 -4.70
N VAL A 101 4.29 -3.00 -4.09
CA VAL A 101 4.92 -2.53 -2.85
C VAL A 101 6.34 -2.09 -3.14
N TYR A 102 6.68 -0.88 -2.72
CA TYR A 102 7.97 -0.25 -3.00
C TYR A 102 8.79 0.03 -1.74
N SER A 103 8.20 -0.16 -0.55
CA SER A 103 8.87 0.03 0.74
C SER A 103 8.24 -0.87 1.82
N PRO A 104 8.93 -1.17 2.93
CA PRO A 104 8.30 -1.75 4.12
C PRO A 104 7.31 -0.79 4.78
N ARG A 105 6.39 -1.33 5.61
CA ARG A 105 5.46 -0.54 6.43
C ARG A 105 6.18 -0.01 7.66
N LEU A 106 6.40 1.29 7.74
CA LEU A 106 7.22 1.93 8.78
C LEU A 106 6.55 3.20 9.31
N THR A 107 7.00 3.71 10.46
CA THR A 107 6.64 5.08 10.84
C THR A 107 7.23 6.08 9.85
N LYS A 108 6.62 7.26 9.74
CA LYS A 108 7.08 8.27 8.77
C LYS A 108 8.59 8.62 8.88
N PRO A 109 9.17 8.84 10.08
CA PRO A 109 10.62 9.11 10.20
C PRO A 109 11.50 7.92 9.78
N GLU A 110 11.08 6.70 10.10
CA GLU A 110 11.79 5.48 9.70
C GLU A 110 11.71 5.27 8.19
N LEU A 111 10.55 5.54 7.58
CA LEU A 111 10.36 5.47 6.15
C LEU A 111 11.22 6.50 5.40
N GLU A 112 11.34 7.72 5.90
CA GLU A 112 12.23 8.75 5.33
C GLU A 112 13.69 8.31 5.35
N LEU A 113 14.15 7.73 6.47
CA LEU A 113 15.50 7.19 6.57
C LEU A 113 15.71 6.00 5.63
N PHE A 114 14.73 5.09 5.56
CA PHE A 114 14.76 3.96 4.63
C PHE A 114 14.88 4.43 3.18
N CYS A 115 14.07 5.41 2.76
CA CYS A 115 14.11 5.95 1.41
C CYS A 115 15.45 6.63 1.12
N LYS A 116 16.01 7.35 2.11
CA LYS A 116 17.33 7.97 2.01
C LYS A 116 18.43 6.94 1.76
N ASP A 117 18.45 5.88 2.57
CA ASP A 117 19.50 4.86 2.51
C ASP A 117 19.42 3.99 1.26
N ASN A 118 18.28 3.98 0.58
CA ASN A 118 18.02 3.16 -0.61
C ASN A 118 17.75 3.98 -1.88
N ILE A 119 18.00 5.29 -1.88
CA ILE A 119 17.61 6.16 -3.01
C ILE A 119 18.24 5.73 -4.34
N GLU A 120 19.46 5.19 -4.31
CA GLU A 120 20.15 4.67 -5.49
C GLU A 120 19.42 3.48 -6.13
N LYS A 121 18.71 2.66 -5.34
CA LYS A 121 17.92 1.53 -5.87
C LYS A 121 16.68 2.02 -6.60
N TYR A 122 16.01 3.04 -6.07
CA TYR A 122 14.88 3.69 -6.76
C TYR A 122 15.35 4.39 -8.04
N GLN A 123 16.52 5.03 -8.03
CA GLN A 123 17.10 5.62 -9.23
C GLN A 123 17.40 4.55 -10.28
N ALA A 124 18.02 3.43 -9.89
CA ALA A 124 18.29 2.33 -10.81
C ALA A 124 17.01 1.72 -11.40
N PHE A 125 15.95 1.62 -10.60
CA PHE A 125 14.63 1.20 -11.07
C PHE A 125 14.07 2.20 -12.10
N PHE A 126 14.10 3.50 -11.79
CA PHE A 126 13.69 4.53 -12.73
C PHE A 126 14.53 4.51 -14.02
N ASP A 127 15.84 4.31 -13.94
CA ASP A 127 16.71 4.27 -15.12
C ASP A 127 16.45 3.01 -15.99
N GLN A 128 15.95 1.93 -15.38
CA GLN A 128 15.64 0.67 -16.05
C GLN A 128 14.32 0.74 -16.84
N TYR A 129 13.35 1.52 -16.37
CA TYR A 129 12.02 1.66 -16.98
C TYR A 129 11.90 3.03 -17.63
N SER A 130 11.59 3.09 -18.92
CA SER A 130 11.39 4.39 -19.57
C SER A 130 10.20 5.11 -18.94
N ASP A 131 10.17 6.45 -18.92
CA ASP A 131 9.03 7.24 -18.40
C ASP A 131 7.67 6.67 -18.84
N ASN A 132 7.57 6.19 -20.10
CA ASN A 132 6.36 5.61 -20.66
C ASN A 132 5.85 4.36 -19.91
N ASP A 133 6.73 3.51 -19.39
CA ASP A 133 6.34 2.27 -18.70
C ASP A 133 5.74 2.57 -17.32
N ILE A 134 6.26 3.60 -16.64
CA ILE A 134 5.80 4.02 -15.32
C ILE A 134 4.46 4.78 -15.42
N PHE A 135 4.22 5.50 -16.53
CA PHE A 135 2.96 6.21 -16.76
C PHE A 135 1.81 5.33 -17.30
N GLU A 136 2.10 4.12 -17.80
CA GLU A 136 1.07 3.16 -18.25
C GLU A 136 0.43 2.39 -17.08
N GLY A 137 1.11 2.31 -15.93
CA GLY A 137 0.60 1.71 -14.72
C GLY A 137 1.72 1.36 -13.72
N PRO A 138 1.37 0.94 -12.50
CA PRO A 138 2.36 0.51 -11.51
C PRO A 138 3.23 -0.65 -12.02
N VAL A 139 4.55 -0.47 -11.97
CA VAL A 139 5.53 -1.49 -12.37
C VAL A 139 6.06 -2.21 -11.14
N SER A 140 6.15 -3.54 -11.21
CA SER A 140 6.70 -4.35 -10.10
C SER A 140 8.19 -4.07 -9.90
N MET A 141 8.56 -3.78 -8.65
CA MET A 141 9.94 -3.64 -8.22
C MET A 141 10.32 -4.83 -7.33
N ASP A 142 11.50 -5.41 -7.56
CA ASP A 142 12.03 -6.47 -6.68
C ASP A 142 12.27 -5.91 -5.28
N ARG A 143 11.85 -6.68 -4.26
CA ARG A 143 12.08 -6.28 -2.87
C ARG A 143 13.57 -6.33 -2.55
N PHE A 144 14.02 -5.30 -1.83
CA PHE A 144 15.42 -5.13 -1.46
C PHE A 144 15.61 -4.86 0.05
N TRP A 145 14.56 -5.12 0.83
CA TRP A 145 14.49 -5.04 2.29
C TRP A 145 14.22 -6.42 2.89
#